data_AF-T1C2Z1-F1
#
_entry.id   AF-T1C2Z1-F1
#
_cell.length_a   1.000
_cell.length_b   1.000
_cell.length_c   1.000
_cell.angle_alpha   90.00
_cell.angle_beta   90.00
_cell.angle_gamma   90.00
#
_symmetry.space_group_name_H-M   'P 1'
#
loop_
_entity.id
_entity.type
_entity.pdbx_description
1 polymer ?
#
loop_
_entity_poly.entity_id
_entity_poly.type
_entity_poly.pdbx_seq_one_letter_code
_entity_poly.pdbx_strand_id
1 'polypeptide(L)'
;MVGDEKQTSPENVGRDLSVTYQLLDQHLVSMEDRVTRFDINNSLYDLARQQFPQVVRLREHFRCLPRIIEFSSDRWYDGEIIPLRDRPPMPGWKALGSVFVESGRRRPNDDVNVPEAQAVCALIQSLIADEAYEGMDFGVVTLLGKGQ
;
A
#
# COMPACT_ATOMS: atom_id res chain seq x y z
N MET A 1 -16.03 3.50 -13.24
CA MET A 1 -15.27 2.65 -12.31
C MET A 1 -14.45 3.54 -11.40
N VAL A 2 -14.15 3.09 -10.18
CA VAL A 2 -13.41 3.86 -9.18
C VAL A 2 -12.27 2.97 -8.70
N GLY A 3 -11.07 3.54 -8.57
CA GLY A 3 -9.86 2.81 -8.22
C GLY A 3 -8.68 3.76 -8.04
N ASP A 4 -7.51 3.21 -7.71
CA ASP A 4 -6.26 3.95 -7.56
C ASP A 4 -5.11 3.13 -8.16
N GLU A 5 -4.54 3.65 -9.25
CA GLU A 5 -3.42 3.05 -10.00
C GLU A 5 -2.09 3.07 -9.24
N LYS A 6 -1.98 3.88 -8.18
CA LYS A 6 -0.77 4.01 -7.37
C LYS A 6 -0.74 3.00 -6.22
N GLN A 7 -1.76 2.17 -6.11
CA GLN A 7 -1.86 1.08 -5.15
C GLN A 7 -1.55 -0.26 -5.84
N THR A 8 -1.40 -1.32 -5.05
CA THR A 8 -0.99 -2.64 -5.56
C THR A 8 -2.06 -3.22 -6.48
N SER A 9 -1.66 -3.63 -7.68
CA SER A 9 -2.47 -4.43 -8.59
C SER A 9 -2.68 -5.84 -8.02
N PRO A 10 -3.74 -6.56 -8.45
CA PRO A 10 -3.95 -7.94 -8.04
C PRO A 10 -2.78 -8.82 -8.48
N GLU A 11 -2.12 -9.51 -7.53
CA GLU A 11 -1.10 -10.50 -7.88
C GLU A 11 -1.75 -11.86 -8.17
N ASN A 12 -1.47 -12.44 -9.32
CA ASN A 12 -1.96 -13.77 -9.74
C ASN A 12 -1.07 -14.92 -9.22
N VAL A 13 -0.53 -14.83 -8.00
CA VAL A 13 0.40 -15.83 -7.47
C VAL A 13 -0.27 -17.20 -7.37
N GLY A 14 0.31 -18.20 -8.04
CA GLY A 14 -0.09 -19.61 -7.94
C GLY A 14 -1.32 -20.03 -8.76
N ARG A 15 -1.78 -19.21 -9.73
CA ARG A 15 -2.87 -19.59 -10.65
C ARG A 15 -2.32 -20.08 -11.99
N ASP A 16 -2.85 -21.20 -12.48
CA ASP A 16 -2.62 -21.64 -13.85
C ASP A 16 -3.40 -20.75 -14.82
N LEU A 17 -2.68 -19.88 -15.52
CA LEU A 17 -3.25 -18.90 -16.44
C LEU A 17 -3.56 -19.52 -17.83
N SER A 18 -3.14 -20.76 -18.09
CA SER A 18 -3.32 -21.42 -19.40
C SER A 18 -4.79 -21.54 -19.80
N VAL A 19 -5.67 -21.88 -18.85
CA VAL A 19 -7.12 -21.97 -19.07
C VAL A 19 -7.69 -20.60 -19.41
N THR A 20 -7.24 -19.54 -18.73
CA THR A 20 -7.68 -18.17 -19.03
C THR A 20 -7.26 -17.75 -20.44
N TYR A 21 -6.01 -18.02 -20.84
CA TYR A 21 -5.55 -17.72 -22.20
C TYR A 21 -6.31 -18.52 -23.26
N GLN A 22 -6.65 -19.78 -22.99
CA GLN A 22 -7.49 -20.58 -23.89
C GLN A 22 -8.90 -19.98 -24.03
N LEU A 23 -9.51 -19.53 -22.94
CA LEU A 23 -10.83 -18.87 -22.99
C LEU A 23 -10.77 -17.54 -23.75
N LEU A 24 -9.69 -16.77 -23.57
CA LEU A 24 -9.39 -15.56 -24.34
C LEU A 24 -9.33 -15.88 -25.84
N ASP A 25 -8.57 -16.90 -26.21
CA ASP A 25 -8.42 -17.33 -27.59
C ASP A 25 -9.68 -17.93 -28.19
N GLN A 26 -10.56 -18.54 -27.40
CA GLN A 26 -11.83 -19.09 -27.90
C GLN A 26 -12.91 -18.02 -28.08
N HIS A 27 -13.02 -17.09 -27.13
CA HIS A 27 -14.16 -16.18 -27.07
C HIS A 27 -13.86 -14.79 -27.64
N LEU A 28 -12.59 -14.39 -27.75
CA LEU A 28 -12.19 -13.06 -28.23
C LEU A 28 -11.40 -13.11 -29.54
N VAL A 29 -11.54 -14.18 -30.33
CA VAL A 29 -10.85 -14.39 -31.63
C VAL A 29 -10.93 -13.17 -32.55
N SER A 30 -12.08 -12.50 -32.60
CA SER A 30 -12.33 -11.38 -33.50
C SER A 30 -11.67 -10.06 -33.08
N MET A 31 -11.04 -10.01 -31.90
CA MET A 31 -10.31 -8.85 -31.43
C MET A 31 -8.81 -9.03 -31.70
N GLU A 32 -8.29 -8.15 -32.56
CA GLU A 32 -6.85 -7.94 -32.66
C GLU A 32 -6.32 -7.46 -31.30
N ASP A 33 -5.18 -7.99 -30.86
CA ASP A 33 -4.53 -7.67 -29.57
C ASP A 33 -5.26 -8.13 -28.29
N ARG A 34 -6.17 -9.11 -28.36
CA ARG A 34 -6.90 -9.62 -27.18
C ARG A 34 -6.01 -10.01 -25.99
N VAL A 35 -4.84 -10.60 -26.24
CA VAL A 35 -3.91 -11.07 -25.18
C VAL A 35 -3.24 -9.91 -24.47
N THR A 36 -2.83 -8.87 -25.19
CA THR A 36 -2.18 -7.69 -24.61
C THR A 36 -3.20 -6.74 -23.99
N ARG A 37 -4.42 -6.67 -24.56
CA ARG A 37 -5.48 -5.76 -24.12
C ARG A 37 -6.35 -6.33 -22.99
N PHE A 38 -6.40 -7.64 -22.81
CA PHE A 38 -7.10 -8.29 -21.70
C PHE A 38 -6.16 -9.20 -20.92
N ASP A 39 -4.90 -8.78 -20.78
CA ASP A 39 -3.95 -9.47 -19.93
C ASP A 39 -4.56 -9.63 -18.52
N ILE A 40 -4.53 -10.86 -18.01
CA ILE A 40 -5.09 -11.24 -16.70
C ILE A 40 -4.40 -10.52 -15.53
N ASN A 41 -3.23 -9.92 -15.76
CA ASN A 41 -2.55 -9.09 -14.78
C ASN A 41 -3.08 -7.64 -14.76
N ASN A 42 -3.85 -7.22 -15.77
CA ASN A 42 -4.51 -5.93 -15.77
C ASN A 42 -5.86 -6.04 -15.04
N SER A 43 -6.10 -5.10 -14.13
CA SER A 43 -7.44 -4.96 -13.56
C SER A 43 -8.40 -4.37 -14.58
N LEU A 44 -9.70 -4.57 -14.40
CA LEU A 44 -10.71 -3.91 -15.23
C LEU A 44 -10.59 -2.37 -15.17
N TYR A 45 -10.11 -1.83 -14.04
CA TYR A 45 -9.81 -0.40 -13.89
C TYR A 45 -8.71 0.06 -14.86
N ASP A 46 -7.63 -0.72 -14.99
CA ASP A 46 -6.54 -0.41 -15.92
C ASP A 46 -7.03 -0.38 -17.37
N LEU A 47 -7.90 -1.33 -17.73
CA LEU A 47 -8.48 -1.41 -19.08
C LEU A 47 -9.35 -0.20 -19.42
N ALA A 48 -10.21 0.24 -18.51
CA ALA A 48 -11.01 1.42 -18.79
C ALA A 48 -10.20 2.70 -18.79
N ARG A 49 -9.13 2.81 -18.00
CA ARG A 49 -8.25 3.97 -18.07
C ARG A 49 -7.57 4.08 -19.43
N GLN A 50 -7.13 2.95 -20.01
CA GLN A 50 -6.56 2.92 -21.36
C GLN A 50 -7.59 3.36 -22.42
N GLN A 51 -8.86 2.97 -22.25
CA GLN A 51 -9.92 3.27 -23.22
C GLN A 51 -10.56 4.66 -23.03
N PHE A 52 -10.56 5.19 -21.80
CA PHE A 52 -11.19 6.45 -21.41
C PHE A 52 -10.17 7.34 -20.67
N PRO A 53 -9.52 8.28 -21.36
CA PRO A 53 -8.41 9.04 -20.79
C PRO A 53 -8.84 10.10 -19.77
N GLN A 54 -10.14 10.45 -19.69
CA GLN A 54 -10.64 11.42 -18.72
C GLN A 54 -10.91 10.75 -17.38
N VAL A 55 -9.94 10.82 -16.47
CA VAL A 55 -10.07 10.37 -15.08
C VAL A 55 -10.32 11.58 -14.18
N VAL A 56 -11.41 11.57 -13.43
CA VAL A 56 -11.66 12.57 -12.38
C VAL A 56 -10.98 12.10 -11.09
N ARG A 57 -10.00 12.86 -10.61
CA ARG A 57 -9.30 12.58 -9.35
C ARG A 57 -10.06 13.19 -8.17
N LEU A 58 -10.31 12.38 -7.14
CA LEU A 58 -10.79 12.89 -5.85
C LEU A 58 -9.61 13.45 -5.07
N ARG A 59 -9.70 14.71 -4.65
CA ARG A 59 -8.59 15.44 -4.03
C ARG A 59 -8.64 15.44 -2.51
N GLU A 60 -9.82 15.33 -1.92
CA GLU A 60 -10.03 15.45 -0.48
C GLU A 60 -9.63 14.16 0.26
N HIS A 61 -8.74 14.28 1.25
CA HIS A 61 -8.24 13.14 2.03
C HIS A 61 -8.58 13.30 3.51
N PHE A 62 -9.37 12.36 4.03
CA PHE A 62 -9.96 12.45 5.38
C PHE A 62 -9.26 11.56 6.43
N ARG A 63 -8.29 10.73 6.04
CA ARG A 63 -7.74 9.69 6.93
C ARG A 63 -6.51 10.17 7.69
N CYS A 64 -5.47 10.59 6.98
CA CYS A 64 -4.16 10.90 7.52
C CYS A 64 -4.00 12.39 7.83
N LEU A 65 -3.18 12.69 8.84
CA LEU A 65 -2.69 14.05 9.07
C LEU A 65 -1.83 14.52 7.90
N PRO A 66 -1.66 15.84 7.68
CA PRO A 66 -0.91 16.36 6.53
C PRO A 66 0.51 15.80 6.49
N ARG A 67 1.18 15.76 7.65
CA ARG A 67 2.54 15.21 7.80
C ARG A 67 2.68 13.74 7.35
N ILE A 68 1.61 12.95 7.40
CA ILE A 68 1.63 11.53 7.02
C ILE A 68 1.42 11.37 5.51
N ILE A 69 0.49 12.14 4.91
CA ILE A 69 0.09 11.98 3.51
C ILE A 69 0.91 12.81 2.52
N GLU A 70 1.58 13.87 2.99
CA GLU A 70 2.33 14.84 2.18
C GLU A 70 3.35 14.15 1.26
N PHE A 71 4.16 13.22 1.79
CA PHE A 71 5.13 12.48 0.98
C PHE A 71 4.46 11.73 -0.19
N SER A 72 3.36 11.02 0.07
CA SER A 72 2.66 10.28 -0.98
C SER A 72 2.01 11.23 -1.98
N SER A 73 1.41 12.33 -1.51
CA SER A 73 0.79 13.37 -2.34
C SER A 73 1.79 13.91 -3.37
N ASP A 74 2.97 14.32 -2.92
CA ASP A 74 3.98 14.95 -3.77
C ASP A 74 4.59 13.94 -4.76
N ARG A 75 4.79 12.70 -4.33
CA ARG A 75 5.50 11.69 -5.12
C ARG A 75 4.62 10.98 -6.14
N TRP A 76 3.34 10.80 -5.83
CA TRP A 76 2.45 9.91 -6.60
C TRP A 76 1.19 10.60 -7.12
N TYR A 77 0.83 11.76 -6.59
CA TYR A 77 -0.42 12.45 -6.90
C TYR A 77 -0.22 13.95 -7.22
N ASP A 78 0.97 14.32 -7.70
CA ASP A 78 1.31 15.66 -8.20
C ASP A 78 1.07 16.80 -7.18
N GLY A 79 1.07 16.47 -5.87
CA GLY A 79 0.77 17.43 -4.81
C GLY A 79 -0.70 17.85 -4.74
N GLU A 80 -1.62 17.16 -5.43
CA GLU A 80 -3.02 17.59 -5.54
C GLU A 80 -3.91 17.16 -4.37
N ILE A 81 -3.42 16.30 -3.46
CA ILE A 81 -4.20 15.82 -2.30
C ILE A 81 -4.37 16.96 -1.29
N ILE A 82 -5.61 17.17 -0.86
CA ILE A 82 -6.03 18.14 0.14
C ILE A 82 -6.36 17.38 1.44
N PRO A 83 -5.45 17.34 2.43
CA PRO A 83 -5.74 16.72 3.71
C PRO A 83 -6.73 17.56 4.50
N LEU A 84 -7.85 16.96 4.90
CA LEU A 84 -8.90 17.62 5.69
C LEU A 84 -8.88 17.21 7.17
N ARG A 85 -8.02 16.26 7.54
CA ARG A 85 -7.72 15.97 8.94
C ARG A 85 -6.55 16.83 9.39
N ASP A 86 -6.79 17.85 10.21
CA ASP A 86 -5.78 18.84 10.62
C ASP A 86 -5.42 18.77 12.12
N ARG A 87 -6.15 17.99 12.91
CA ARG A 87 -5.95 17.90 14.37
C ARG A 87 -5.19 16.65 14.79
N PRO A 88 -4.01 16.79 15.43
CA PRO A 88 -3.34 15.66 16.06
C PRO A 88 -4.19 15.12 17.22
N PRO A 89 -3.98 13.87 17.66
CA PRO A 89 -4.73 13.27 18.77
C PRO A 89 -4.61 14.06 20.08
N MET A 90 -3.46 14.68 20.32
CA MET A 90 -3.14 15.41 21.55
C MET A 90 -2.04 16.47 21.30
N PRO A 91 -1.89 17.48 22.17
CA PRO A 91 -0.81 18.47 22.07
C PRO A 91 0.57 17.82 22.10
N GLY A 92 1.47 18.23 21.19
CA GLY A 92 2.85 17.72 21.15
C GLY A 92 3.00 16.34 20.49
N TRP A 93 1.91 15.70 20.05
CA TRP A 93 1.96 14.42 19.35
C TRP A 93 2.71 14.52 18.02
N LYS A 94 3.63 13.58 17.79
CA LYS A 94 4.44 13.54 16.57
C LYS A 94 3.87 12.50 15.62
N ALA A 95 3.50 12.95 14.43
CA ALA A 95 2.94 12.09 13.39
C ALA A 95 3.94 11.15 12.72
N LEU A 96 5.22 11.50 12.76
CA LEU A 96 6.30 10.71 12.20
C LEU A 96 7.46 10.66 13.20
N GLY A 97 8.14 9.51 13.23
CA GLY A 97 9.34 9.28 14.01
C GLY A 97 10.20 8.21 13.34
N SER A 98 11.52 8.32 13.49
CA SER A 98 12.49 7.35 13.02
C SER A 98 13.36 6.90 14.19
N VAL A 99 13.55 5.60 14.34
CA VAL A 99 14.38 5.01 15.39
C VAL A 99 15.46 4.18 14.72
N PHE A 100 16.73 4.51 15.00
CA PHE A 100 17.86 3.69 14.57
C PHE A 100 18.18 2.65 15.65
N VAL A 101 18.16 1.37 15.29
CA VAL A 101 18.49 0.26 16.19
C VAL A 101 19.95 -0.12 15.96
N GLU A 102 20.84 0.35 16.82
CA GLU A 102 22.30 0.18 16.67
C GLU A 102 22.74 -1.29 16.58
N SER A 103 22.05 -2.19 17.29
CA SER A 103 22.32 -3.64 17.24
C SER A 103 21.60 -4.37 16.10
N GLY A 104 20.86 -3.63 15.26
CA GLY A 104 20.08 -4.11 14.13
C GLY A 104 20.93 -4.96 13.20
N ARG A 105 20.48 -6.19 12.97
CA ARG A 105 21.19 -7.15 12.11
C ARG A 105 20.23 -8.18 11.55
N ARG A 106 20.44 -8.54 10.29
CA ARG A 106 19.81 -9.70 9.67
C ARG A 106 20.44 -10.95 10.28
N ARG A 107 19.60 -11.84 10.80
CA ARG A 107 20.06 -13.14 11.31
C ARG A 107 20.54 -14.00 10.12
N PRO A 108 21.58 -14.84 10.28
CA PRO A 108 22.00 -15.74 9.21
C PRO A 108 20.90 -16.76 8.86
N ASN A 109 20.68 -17.01 7.56
CA ASN A 109 19.77 -18.02 7.01
C ASN A 109 18.26 -17.74 7.15
N ASP A 110 17.85 -16.61 7.71
CA ASP A 110 16.48 -16.11 7.60
C ASP A 110 16.52 -14.58 7.42
N ASP A 111 15.44 -13.99 6.90
CA ASP A 111 15.38 -12.54 6.66
C ASP A 111 14.99 -11.76 7.92
N VAL A 112 15.20 -12.34 9.10
CA VAL A 112 14.66 -11.79 10.35
C VAL A 112 15.67 -10.87 11.03
N ASN A 113 15.21 -9.68 11.42
CA ASN A 113 15.94 -8.75 12.27
C ASN A 113 15.35 -8.75 13.69
N VAL A 114 15.90 -9.61 14.56
CA VAL A 114 15.40 -9.76 15.94
C VAL A 114 15.52 -8.47 16.76
N PRO A 115 16.66 -7.74 16.72
CA PRO A 115 16.77 -6.48 17.45
C PRO A 115 15.72 -5.44 17.06
N GLU A 116 15.42 -5.29 15.77
CA GLU A 116 14.36 -4.37 15.33
C GLU A 116 12.98 -4.83 15.79
N ALA A 117 12.67 -6.13 15.70
CA ALA A 117 11.39 -6.66 16.20
C ALA A 117 11.23 -6.41 17.70
N GLN A 118 12.29 -6.61 18.49
CA GLN A 118 12.28 -6.32 19.92
C GLN A 118 12.10 -4.83 20.21
N ALA A 119 12.76 -3.95 19.44
CA ALA A 119 12.60 -2.50 19.57
C ALA A 119 11.16 -2.05 19.27
N VAL A 120 10.53 -2.61 18.23
CA VAL A 120 9.12 -2.36 17.90
C VAL A 120 8.20 -2.84 19.02
N CYS A 121 8.39 -4.06 19.54
CA CYS A 121 7.59 -4.58 20.65
C CYS A 121 7.76 -3.75 21.93
N ALA A 122 8.97 -3.29 22.24
CA ALA A 122 9.24 -2.44 23.40
C ALA A 122 8.58 -1.05 23.25
N LEU A 123 8.65 -0.46 22.04
CA LEU A 123 7.96 0.79 21.74
C LEU A 123 6.46 0.64 21.94
N ILE A 124 5.83 -0.37 21.34
CA ILE A 124 4.39 -0.61 21.48
C ILE A 124 4.00 -0.82 22.95
N GLN A 125 4.76 -1.60 23.72
CA GLN A 125 4.51 -1.77 25.15
C GLN A 125 4.57 -0.44 25.91
N SER A 126 5.54 0.42 25.58
CA SER A 126 5.65 1.75 26.20
C SER A 126 4.46 2.65 25.86
N LEU A 127 3.94 2.55 24.63
CA LEU A 127 2.78 3.33 24.19
C LEU A 127 1.49 2.80 24.82
N ILE A 128 1.34 1.49 24.97
CA ILE A 128 0.18 0.89 25.67
C ILE A 128 0.14 1.33 27.15
N ALA A 129 1.29 1.48 27.79
CA ALA A 129 1.37 1.93 29.18
C ALA A 129 1.17 3.45 29.35
N ASP A 130 1.18 4.22 28.26
CA ASP A 130 0.98 5.67 28.27
C ASP A 130 -0.51 5.99 28.15
N GLU A 131 -1.07 6.64 29.17
CA GLU A 131 -2.47 7.07 29.22
C GLU A 131 -2.87 7.91 27.99
N ALA A 132 -1.92 8.61 27.38
CA ALA A 132 -2.18 9.42 26.20
C ALA A 132 -2.61 8.57 24.97
N TYR A 133 -2.30 7.28 24.97
CA TYR A 133 -2.67 6.32 23.92
C TYR A 133 -3.80 5.38 24.34
N GLU A 134 -4.49 5.65 25.45
CA GLU A 134 -5.61 4.84 25.91
C GLU A 134 -6.70 4.74 24.82
N GLY A 135 -7.13 3.50 24.52
CA GLY A 135 -8.14 3.23 23.50
C GLY A 135 -7.67 3.38 22.05
N MET A 136 -6.38 3.60 21.79
CA MET A 136 -5.81 3.60 20.44
C MET A 136 -5.38 2.20 19.98
N ASP A 137 -5.49 1.96 18.68
CA ASP A 137 -5.05 0.72 18.04
C ASP A 137 -3.64 0.86 17.44
N PHE A 138 -2.90 -0.25 17.41
CA PHE A 138 -1.55 -0.33 16.85
C PHE A 138 -1.49 -1.33 15.70
N GLY A 139 -0.83 -0.94 14.60
CA GLY A 139 -0.54 -1.80 13.46
C GLY A 139 0.96 -1.87 13.19
N VAL A 140 1.46 -3.06 12.86
CA VAL A 140 2.87 -3.28 12.47
C VAL A 140 2.91 -3.87 11.07
N VAL A 141 3.69 -3.26 10.19
CA VAL A 141 3.87 -3.69 8.79
C VAL A 141 5.36 -3.93 8.54
N THR A 142 5.68 -5.03 7.87
CA THR A 142 7.01 -5.36 7.37
C THR A 142 6.93 -5.64 5.88
N LEU A 143 7.97 -5.26 5.13
CA LEU A 143 8.08 -5.55 3.70
C LEU A 143 8.54 -6.99 3.42
N LEU A 144 8.97 -7.73 4.46
CA LEU A 144 9.37 -9.12 4.34
C LEU A 144 8.14 -10.03 4.47
N GLY A 145 7.75 -10.65 3.35
CA GLY A 145 6.77 -11.74 3.33
C GLY A 145 7.41 -13.07 3.75
N LYS A 146 6.60 -14.13 3.85
CA LYS A 146 7.15 -15.50 3.87
C LYS A 146 7.94 -15.67 2.57
N GLY A 147 9.22 -16.03 2.68
CA GLY A 147 10.10 -16.25 1.53
C GLY A 147 9.41 -17.08 0.45
N GLN A 148 9.50 -16.61 -0.79
CA GLN A 148 9.11 -17.38 -1.97
C GLN A 148 9.99 -18.61 -2.14
#